data_AF-A0A534JIR2-F1
#
_entry.id   AF-A0A534JIR2-F1
#
_cell.length_a   1.000
_cell.length_b   1.000
_cell.length_c   1.000
_cell.angle_alpha   90.00
_cell.angle_beta   90.00
_cell.angle_gamma   90.00
#
_symmetry.space_group_name_H-M   'P 1'
#
loop_
_entity.id
_entity.type
_entity.pdbx_description
1 polymer ?
#
loop_
_entity_poly.entity_id
_entity_poly.type
_entity_poly.pdbx_seq_one_letter_code
_entity_poly.pdbx_strand_id
1 'polypeptide(L)'
;MARDSAFATLDEAQNRIAELRSTGAVAPGPVRLLQQGWILLDTAKFTEAGQAFEAADREARRIEDDFRRATKGVKDAEEGLASLRRSGATPEQAEQALRDAKQSLAEGEYDQAIAFASDARKALGKRQEIRERLARSIEETKRSLDELRAAGMDYANDVEEMVLRAEREFENGDFVTSSEDLKIANLLIGPRPGTRSAAKPRSAPAGNP
;
A
#
# COMPACT_ATOMS: atom_id res chain seq x y z
N MET A 1 -30.47 38.61 14.67
CA MET A 1 -29.07 38.42 14.19
C MET A 1 -28.38 37.25 14.87
N ALA A 2 -27.93 37.33 16.14
CA ALA A 2 -27.20 36.21 16.78
C ALA A 2 -28.04 34.92 16.90
N ARG A 3 -29.33 35.06 17.21
CA ARG A 3 -30.28 33.94 17.27
C ARG A 3 -30.45 33.26 15.91
N ASP A 4 -30.77 34.01 14.88
CA ASP A 4 -31.02 33.49 13.52
C ASP A 4 -29.77 32.81 12.94
N SER A 5 -28.59 33.38 13.20
CA SER A 5 -27.31 32.79 12.82
C SER A 5 -27.05 31.45 13.52
N ALA A 6 -27.40 31.32 14.80
CA ALA A 6 -27.22 30.07 15.55
C ALA A 6 -28.15 28.95 15.06
N PHE A 7 -29.38 29.29 14.63
CA PHE A 7 -30.28 28.30 14.05
C PHE A 7 -29.83 27.85 12.65
N ALA A 8 -29.27 28.75 11.83
CA ALA A 8 -28.71 28.38 10.55
C ALA A 8 -27.52 27.40 10.70
N THR A 9 -26.59 27.67 11.62
CA THR A 9 -25.43 26.78 11.85
C THR A 9 -25.84 25.45 12.50
N LEU A 10 -26.91 25.45 13.30
CA LEU A 10 -27.52 24.22 13.80
C LEU A 10 -28.02 23.33 12.66
N ASP A 11 -28.82 23.87 11.73
CA ASP A 11 -29.39 23.10 10.62
C ASP A 11 -28.28 22.47 9.76
N GLU A 12 -27.21 23.22 9.46
CA GLU A 12 -26.04 22.71 8.75
C GLU A 12 -25.37 21.55 9.50
N ALA A 13 -25.07 21.73 10.79
CA ALA A 13 -24.43 20.71 11.61
C ALA A 13 -25.30 19.45 11.73
N GLN A 14 -26.62 19.60 11.89
CA GLN A 14 -27.55 18.48 11.96
C GLN A 14 -27.59 17.68 10.67
N ASN A 15 -27.73 18.37 9.52
CA ASN A 15 -27.78 17.72 8.22
C ASN A 15 -26.49 16.92 7.97
N ARG A 16 -25.32 17.50 8.27
CA ARG A 16 -24.04 16.82 8.06
C ARG A 16 -23.85 15.62 9.00
N ILE A 17 -24.22 15.75 10.27
CA ILE A 17 -24.16 14.62 11.22
C ILE A 17 -25.14 13.51 10.81
N ALA A 18 -26.32 13.85 10.28
CA ALA A 18 -27.26 12.87 9.75
C ALA A 18 -26.69 12.15 8.52
N GLU A 19 -26.02 12.86 7.62
CA GLU A 19 -25.33 12.28 6.46
C GLU A 19 -24.21 11.31 6.88
N LEU A 20 -23.37 11.69 7.85
CA LEU A 20 -22.35 10.80 8.44
C LEU A 20 -22.97 9.51 8.99
N ARG A 21 -24.10 9.60 9.71
CA ARG A 21 -24.79 8.41 10.20
C ARG A 21 -25.34 7.55 9.06
N SER A 22 -25.87 8.17 8.01
CA SER A 22 -26.40 7.44 6.86
C SER A 22 -25.32 6.69 6.08
N THR A 23 -24.09 7.21 6.10
CA THR A 23 -22.91 6.58 5.47
C THR A 23 -22.23 5.54 6.37
N GLY A 24 -22.69 5.39 7.61
CA GLY A 24 -22.12 4.46 8.60
C GLY A 24 -20.88 4.99 9.32
N ALA A 25 -20.53 6.27 9.16
CA ALA A 25 -19.42 6.88 9.87
C ALA A 25 -19.72 7.05 11.37
N VAL A 26 -18.81 6.57 12.20
CA VAL A 26 -18.76 6.83 13.64
C VAL A 26 -18.28 8.26 13.87
N ALA A 27 -19.13 9.10 14.47
CA ALA A 27 -18.86 10.53 14.67
C ALA A 27 -19.28 11.04 16.07
N PRO A 28 -18.73 10.50 17.17
CA PRO A 28 -19.13 10.87 18.54
C PRO A 28 -18.78 12.31 18.90
N GLY A 29 -17.69 12.86 18.37
CA GLY A 29 -17.24 14.24 18.61
C GLY A 29 -18.27 15.29 18.17
N PRO A 30 -18.66 15.34 16.88
CA PRO A 30 -19.69 16.25 16.39
C PRO A 30 -21.02 16.12 17.14
N VAL A 31 -21.42 14.89 17.51
CA VAL A 31 -22.67 14.65 18.27
C VAL A 31 -22.60 15.29 19.65
N ARG A 32 -21.46 15.22 20.34
CA ARG A 32 -21.27 15.87 21.65
C ARG A 32 -21.31 17.39 21.55
N LEU A 33 -20.70 17.96 20.50
CA LEU A 33 -20.71 19.41 20.25
C LEU A 33 -22.13 19.90 19.92
N LEU A 34 -22.88 19.12 19.15
CA LEU A 34 -24.29 19.39 18.85
C LEU A 34 -25.12 19.41 20.15
N GLN A 35 -24.95 18.42 21.03
CA GLN A 35 -25.61 18.38 22.34
C GLN A 35 -25.23 19.58 23.23
N GLN A 36 -23.96 19.98 23.22
CA GLN A 36 -23.50 21.16 23.95
C GLN A 36 -24.18 22.45 23.44
N GLY A 37 -24.30 22.60 22.12
CA GLY A 37 -25.00 23.73 21.50
C GLY A 37 -26.48 23.79 21.91
N TRP A 38 -27.16 22.64 21.99
CA TRP A 38 -28.54 22.56 22.51
C TRP A 38 -28.68 23.06 23.94
N ILE A 39 -27.80 22.62 24.85
CA ILE A 39 -27.79 23.09 26.24
C ILE A 39 -27.57 24.61 26.32
N LEU A 40 -26.74 25.16 25.44
CA LEU A 40 -26.49 26.60 25.37
C LEU A 40 -27.70 27.38 24.82
N LEU A 41 -28.42 26.82 23.84
CA LEU A 41 -29.69 27.40 23.36
C LEU A 41 -30.74 27.43 24.46
N ASP A 42 -30.89 26.36 25.24
CA ASP A 42 -31.85 26.29 26.35
C ASP A 42 -31.57 27.34 27.43
N THR A 43 -30.31 27.78 27.56
CA THR A 43 -29.89 28.85 28.48
C THR A 43 -29.83 30.23 27.81
N ALA A 44 -30.38 30.39 26.59
CA ALA A 44 -30.40 31.61 25.79
C ALA A 44 -29.00 32.18 25.46
N LYS A 45 -27.95 31.34 25.51
CA LYS A 45 -26.58 31.69 25.14
C LYS A 45 -26.34 31.49 23.64
N PHE A 46 -26.99 32.34 22.84
CA PHE A 46 -27.06 32.16 21.38
C PHE A 46 -25.71 32.23 20.68
N THR A 47 -24.79 33.09 21.14
CA THR A 47 -23.47 33.22 20.52
C THR A 47 -22.62 31.97 20.76
N GLU A 48 -22.57 31.48 21.99
CA GLU A 48 -21.84 30.27 22.36
C GLU A 48 -22.47 29.02 21.74
N ALA A 49 -23.80 28.97 21.64
CA ALA A 49 -24.50 27.91 20.92
C ALA A 49 -24.09 27.88 19.44
N GLY A 50 -24.09 29.03 18.78
CA GLY A 50 -23.63 29.16 17.39
C GLY A 50 -22.19 28.65 17.21
N GLN A 51 -21.27 29.02 18.12
CA GLN A 51 -19.89 28.53 18.10
C GLN A 51 -19.79 27.00 18.28
N ALA A 52 -20.62 26.42 19.15
CA ALA A 52 -20.67 24.98 19.35
C ALA A 52 -21.19 24.25 18.10
N PHE A 53 -22.20 24.78 17.43
CA PHE A 53 -22.71 24.23 16.17
C PHE A 53 -21.71 24.35 15.02
N GLU A 54 -21.02 25.48 14.89
CA GLU A 54 -19.94 25.62 13.92
C GLU A 54 -18.78 24.65 14.19
N ALA A 55 -18.43 24.43 15.45
CA ALA A 55 -17.42 23.44 15.82
C ALA A 55 -17.88 22.03 15.46
N ALA A 56 -19.16 21.71 15.68
CA ALA A 56 -19.75 20.44 15.28
C ALA A 56 -19.71 20.23 13.76
N ASP A 57 -20.07 21.25 12.95
CA ASP A 57 -20.00 21.18 11.49
C ASP A 57 -18.56 20.99 10.99
N ARG A 58 -17.61 21.77 11.51
CA ARG A 58 -16.19 21.65 11.14
C ARG A 58 -15.63 20.25 11.45
N GLU A 59 -15.94 19.73 12.63
CA GLU A 59 -15.48 18.40 13.01
C GLU A 59 -16.16 17.30 12.20
N ALA A 60 -17.45 17.46 11.87
CA ALA A 60 -18.17 16.56 10.99
C ALA A 60 -17.55 16.53 9.58
N ARG A 61 -17.15 17.69 9.02
CA ARG A 61 -16.44 17.75 7.73
C ARG A 61 -15.11 16.99 7.74
N ARG A 62 -14.32 17.18 8.81
CA ARG A 62 -13.06 16.44 8.97
C ARG A 62 -13.32 14.93 8.96
N ILE A 63 -14.27 14.48 9.79
CA ILE A 63 -14.63 13.06 9.87
C ILE A 63 -15.14 12.53 8.53
N GLU A 64 -15.93 13.30 7.79
CA GLU A 64 -16.41 12.93 6.46
C GLU A 64 -15.26 12.65 5.49
N ASP A 65 -14.28 13.56 5.45
CA ASP A 65 -13.10 13.42 4.59
C ASP A 65 -12.22 12.24 5.02
N ASP A 66 -12.00 12.06 6.31
CA ASP A 66 -11.18 10.97 6.83
C ASP A 66 -11.85 9.61 6.66
N PHE A 67 -13.16 9.51 6.90
CA PHE A 67 -13.96 8.30 6.62
C PHE A 67 -13.90 7.93 5.13
N ARG A 68 -14.07 8.91 4.24
CA ARG A 68 -13.99 8.71 2.79
C ARG A 68 -12.60 8.19 2.39
N ARG A 69 -11.54 8.79 2.92
CA ARG A 69 -10.15 8.39 2.67
C ARG A 69 -9.84 6.99 3.22
N ALA A 70 -10.26 6.70 4.44
CA ALA A 70 -10.07 5.41 5.09
C ALA A 70 -10.79 4.30 4.32
N THR A 71 -12.07 4.50 4.00
CA THR A 71 -12.89 3.54 3.25
C THR A 71 -12.30 3.25 1.88
N LYS A 72 -11.88 4.31 1.15
CA LYS A 72 -11.20 4.14 -0.14
C LYS A 72 -9.87 3.38 0.01
N GLY A 73 -9.06 3.75 1.01
CA GLY A 73 -7.78 3.10 1.28
C GLY A 73 -7.91 1.60 1.56
N VAL A 74 -8.88 1.23 2.40
CA VAL A 74 -9.21 -0.16 2.71
C VAL A 74 -9.63 -0.90 1.44
N LYS A 75 -10.56 -0.33 0.65
CA LYS A 75 -11.05 -0.94 -0.59
C LYS A 75 -9.91 -1.17 -1.60
N ASP A 76 -9.06 -0.17 -1.82
CA ASP A 76 -7.91 -0.30 -2.73
C ASP A 76 -6.94 -1.42 -2.27
N ALA A 77 -6.73 -1.55 -0.95
CA ALA A 77 -5.90 -2.61 -0.38
C ALA A 77 -6.56 -3.99 -0.51
N GLU A 78 -7.88 -4.09 -0.35
CA GLU A 78 -8.65 -5.33 -0.60
C GLU A 78 -8.52 -5.80 -2.04
N GLU A 79 -8.71 -4.89 -3.01
CA GLU A 79 -8.61 -5.19 -4.43
C GLU A 79 -7.19 -5.66 -4.81
N GLY A 80 -6.16 -4.99 -4.27
CA GLY A 80 -4.77 -5.39 -4.45
C GLY A 80 -4.47 -6.77 -3.87
N LEU A 81 -4.99 -7.07 -2.68
CA LEU A 81 -4.83 -8.39 -2.06
C LEU A 81 -5.58 -9.48 -2.83
N ALA A 82 -6.80 -9.21 -3.28
CA ALA A 82 -7.57 -10.14 -4.12
C ALA A 82 -6.86 -10.44 -5.44
N SER A 83 -6.20 -9.44 -6.03
CA SER A 83 -5.37 -9.63 -7.22
C SER A 83 -4.20 -10.57 -6.96
N LEU A 84 -3.46 -10.38 -5.86
CA LEU A 84 -2.33 -11.26 -5.52
C LEU A 84 -2.75 -12.69 -5.16
N ARG A 85 -3.89 -12.85 -4.46
CA ARG A 85 -4.46 -14.17 -4.15
C ARG A 85 -4.76 -14.99 -5.39
N ARG A 86 -5.25 -14.36 -6.46
CA ARG A 86 -5.45 -15.03 -7.76
C ARG A 86 -4.15 -15.51 -8.40
N SER A 87 -3.02 -14.89 -8.05
CA SER A 87 -1.68 -15.32 -8.48
C SER A 87 -0.95 -16.22 -7.46
N GLY A 88 -1.67 -16.87 -6.56
CA GLY A 88 -1.07 -17.81 -5.58
C GLY A 88 -0.30 -17.14 -4.43
N ALA A 89 -0.31 -15.81 -4.35
CA ALA A 89 0.49 -15.03 -3.43
C ALA A 89 -0.36 -14.43 -2.30
N THR A 90 -0.15 -14.85 -1.05
CA THR A 90 -0.77 -14.24 0.15
C THR A 90 0.28 -13.56 1.02
N PRO A 91 0.50 -12.23 0.90
CA PRO A 91 1.44 -11.54 1.77
C PRO A 91 0.82 -11.36 3.16
N GLU A 92 1.21 -12.20 4.12
CA GLU A 92 0.69 -12.20 5.50
C GLU A 92 0.69 -10.80 6.13
N GLN A 93 1.76 -10.03 5.90
CA GLN A 93 1.88 -8.64 6.37
C GLN A 93 0.80 -7.73 5.80
N ALA A 94 0.44 -7.87 4.52
CA ALA A 94 -0.63 -7.09 3.92
C ALA A 94 -2.01 -7.53 4.44
N GLU A 95 -2.19 -8.83 4.71
CA GLU A 95 -3.44 -9.33 5.29
C GLU A 95 -3.64 -8.83 6.71
N GLN A 96 -2.58 -8.84 7.53
CA GLN A 96 -2.63 -8.33 8.89
C GLN A 96 -2.94 -6.84 8.90
N ALA A 97 -2.19 -6.04 8.14
CA ALA A 97 -2.44 -4.61 8.03
C ALA A 97 -3.85 -4.29 7.50
N LEU A 98 -4.38 -5.09 6.57
CA LEU A 98 -5.75 -4.92 6.09
C LEU A 98 -6.81 -5.28 7.15
N ARG A 99 -6.56 -6.29 7.99
CA ARG A 99 -7.45 -6.61 9.13
C ARG A 99 -7.47 -5.46 10.12
N ASP A 100 -6.29 -4.96 10.49
CA ASP A 100 -6.15 -3.84 11.43
C ASP A 100 -6.82 -2.58 10.88
N ALA A 101 -6.66 -2.29 9.58
CA ALA A 101 -7.34 -1.17 8.92
C ALA A 101 -8.87 -1.26 8.99
N LYS A 102 -9.43 -2.46 8.79
CA LYS A 102 -10.88 -2.69 8.89
C LYS A 102 -11.40 -2.54 10.31
N GLN A 103 -10.63 -3.02 11.29
CA GLN A 103 -10.97 -2.88 12.70
C GLN A 103 -10.98 -1.39 13.10
N SER A 104 -9.92 -0.64 12.81
CA SER A 104 -9.86 0.80 13.08
C SER A 104 -10.98 1.56 12.35
N LEU A 105 -11.34 1.18 11.13
CA LEU A 105 -12.47 1.78 10.40
C LEU A 105 -13.81 1.56 11.13
N ALA A 106 -14.04 0.36 11.66
CA ALA A 106 -15.24 0.02 12.40
C ALA A 106 -15.31 0.72 13.77
N GLU A 107 -14.16 0.96 14.40
CA GLU A 107 -14.04 1.67 15.68
C GLU A 107 -14.11 3.20 15.52
N GLY A 108 -14.07 3.71 14.28
CA GLY A 108 -14.08 5.15 13.99
C GLY A 108 -12.70 5.82 14.08
N GLU A 109 -11.63 5.03 14.17
CA GLU A 109 -10.25 5.49 14.21
C GLU A 109 -9.70 5.69 12.79
N TYR A 110 -10.25 6.66 12.06
CA TYR A 110 -9.97 6.82 10.63
C TYR A 110 -8.49 7.09 10.29
N ASP A 111 -7.78 7.85 11.12
CA ASP A 111 -6.34 8.09 10.92
C ASP A 111 -5.53 6.79 10.99
N GLN A 112 -5.85 5.92 11.95
CA GLN A 112 -5.21 4.60 12.05
C GLN A 112 -5.61 3.71 10.89
N ALA A 113 -6.89 3.70 10.50
CA ALA A 113 -7.36 2.96 9.33
C ALA A 113 -6.62 3.38 8.04
N ILE A 114 -6.38 4.68 7.84
CA ILE A 114 -5.59 5.22 6.72
C ILE A 114 -4.14 4.73 6.80
N ALA A 115 -3.53 4.76 7.98
CA ALA A 115 -2.15 4.30 8.17
C ALA A 115 -2.00 2.79 7.85
N PHE A 116 -2.86 1.95 8.43
CA PHE A 116 -2.86 0.51 8.19
C PHE A 116 -3.17 0.17 6.72
N ALA A 117 -4.12 0.87 6.08
CA ALA A 117 -4.38 0.69 4.65
C ALA A 117 -3.16 1.08 3.78
N SER A 118 -2.44 2.13 4.16
CA SER A 118 -1.18 2.52 3.50
C SER A 118 -0.11 1.45 3.65
N ASP A 119 0.03 0.88 4.84
CA ASP A 119 1.02 -0.17 5.09
C ASP A 119 0.68 -1.48 4.36
N ALA A 120 -0.60 -1.84 4.29
CA ALA A 120 -1.06 -2.94 3.42
C ALA A 120 -0.66 -2.68 1.96
N ARG A 121 -0.91 -1.48 1.43
CA ARG A 121 -0.51 -1.11 0.06
C ARG A 121 0.98 -1.13 -0.17
N LYS A 122 1.80 -0.68 0.80
CA LYS A 122 3.27 -0.77 0.70
C LYS A 122 3.73 -2.22 0.64
N ALA A 123 3.16 -3.09 1.47
CA ALA A 123 3.48 -4.52 1.45
C ALA A 123 3.10 -5.16 0.10
N LEU A 124 1.93 -4.80 -0.45
CA LEU A 124 1.50 -5.22 -1.79
C LEU A 124 2.46 -4.71 -2.88
N GLY A 125 2.82 -3.41 -2.84
CA GLY A 125 3.72 -2.79 -3.81
C GLY A 125 5.12 -3.40 -3.83
N LYS A 126 5.72 -3.64 -2.66
CA LYS A 126 7.01 -4.33 -2.54
C LYS A 126 6.97 -5.71 -3.19
N ARG A 127 5.87 -6.46 -2.98
CA ARG A 127 5.72 -7.80 -3.56
C ARG A 127 5.55 -7.75 -5.08
N GLN A 128 4.81 -6.76 -5.59
CA GLN A 128 4.66 -6.52 -7.02
C GLN A 128 6.00 -6.16 -7.68
N GLU A 129 6.80 -5.30 -7.05
CA GLU A 129 8.13 -4.93 -7.54
C GLU A 129 9.07 -6.13 -7.62
N ILE A 130 9.07 -6.99 -6.58
CA ILE A 130 9.85 -8.25 -6.58
C ILE A 130 9.41 -9.13 -7.75
N ARG A 131 8.10 -9.29 -7.95
CA ARG A 131 7.54 -10.09 -9.06
C ARG A 131 7.97 -9.54 -10.42
N GLU A 132 7.88 -8.23 -10.64
CA GLU A 132 8.26 -7.61 -11.92
C GLU A 132 9.76 -7.68 -12.19
N ARG A 133 10.58 -7.55 -11.14
CA ARG A 133 12.03 -7.74 -11.26
C ARG A 133 12.37 -9.18 -11.61
N LEU A 134 11.72 -10.14 -10.95
CA LEU A 134 11.95 -11.56 -11.17
C LEU A 134 11.50 -12.00 -12.57
N ALA A 135 10.33 -11.54 -13.02
CA ALA A 135 9.84 -11.78 -14.38
C ALA A 135 10.82 -11.28 -15.45
N ARG A 136 11.38 -10.07 -15.27
CA ARG A 136 12.41 -9.54 -16.17
C ARG A 136 13.67 -10.39 -16.17
N SER A 137 14.11 -10.85 -15.00
CA SER A 137 15.27 -11.73 -14.89
C SER A 137 15.04 -13.07 -15.59
N ILE A 138 13.84 -13.67 -15.48
CA ILE A 138 13.49 -14.91 -16.18
C ILE A 138 13.62 -14.69 -17.70
N GLU A 139 13.00 -13.64 -18.22
CA GLU A 139 13.05 -13.32 -19.65
C GLU A 139 14.48 -13.04 -20.16
N GLU A 140 15.30 -12.35 -19.36
CA GLU A 140 16.71 -12.12 -19.68
C GLU A 140 17.52 -13.42 -19.70
N THR A 141 17.32 -14.29 -18.71
CA THR A 141 17.99 -15.59 -18.64
C THR A 141 17.56 -16.51 -19.78
N LYS A 142 16.29 -16.47 -20.20
CA LYS A 142 15.80 -17.20 -21.39
C LYS A 142 16.48 -16.76 -22.68
N ARG A 143 16.66 -15.45 -22.87
CA ARG A 143 17.40 -14.94 -24.04
C ARG A 143 18.85 -15.43 -24.05
N SER A 144 19.51 -15.44 -22.89
CA SER A 144 20.88 -15.96 -22.80
C SER A 144 20.95 -17.48 -22.95
N LEU A 145 19.92 -18.22 -22.56
CA LEU A 145 19.79 -19.65 -22.86
C LEU A 145 19.69 -19.90 -24.38
N ASP A 146 18.92 -19.10 -25.11
CA ASP A 146 18.82 -19.21 -26.56
C ASP A 146 20.18 -18.95 -27.25
N GLU A 147 20.97 -17.99 -26.74
CA GLU A 147 22.34 -17.74 -27.19
C GLU A 147 23.27 -18.94 -26.92
N LEU A 148 23.19 -19.55 -25.74
CA LEU A 148 23.98 -20.74 -25.38
C LEU A 148 23.64 -21.95 -26.26
N ARG A 149 22.36 -22.14 -26.57
CA ARG A 149 21.89 -23.17 -27.50
C ARG A 149 22.42 -22.96 -28.90
N ALA A 150 22.36 -21.73 -29.40
CA ALA A 150 22.90 -21.38 -30.71
C ALA A 150 24.43 -21.60 -30.78
N ALA A 151 25.14 -21.41 -29.66
CA ALA A 151 26.57 -21.67 -29.54
C ALA A 151 26.92 -23.16 -29.32
N GLY A 152 25.94 -24.04 -29.12
CA GLY A 152 26.15 -25.47 -28.90
C GLY A 152 26.83 -25.80 -27.58
N MET A 153 26.59 -25.02 -26.52
CA MET A 153 27.21 -25.23 -25.21
C MET A 153 26.58 -26.43 -24.49
N ASP A 154 27.40 -27.36 -24.01
CA ASP A 154 26.94 -28.61 -23.39
C ASP A 154 26.06 -28.42 -22.14
N TYR A 155 26.29 -27.34 -21.38
CA TYR A 155 25.54 -27.02 -20.16
C TYR A 155 24.24 -26.24 -20.42
N ALA A 156 23.86 -26.01 -21.67
CA ALA A 156 22.61 -25.30 -22.00
C ALA A 156 21.36 -26.04 -21.47
N ASN A 157 21.38 -27.38 -21.48
CA ASN A 157 20.28 -28.19 -20.93
C ASN A 157 20.12 -28.02 -19.42
N ASP A 158 21.23 -27.93 -18.68
CA ASP A 158 21.20 -27.72 -17.23
C ASP A 158 20.64 -26.33 -16.88
N VAL A 159 21.04 -25.31 -17.65
CA VAL A 159 20.50 -23.94 -17.52
C VAL A 159 19.00 -23.91 -17.83
N GLU A 160 18.56 -24.61 -18.88
CA GLU A 160 17.14 -24.72 -19.22
C GLU A 160 16.32 -25.32 -18.09
N GLU A 161 16.79 -26.42 -17.49
CA GLU A 161 16.08 -27.06 -16.39
C GLU A 161 15.92 -26.13 -15.18
N MET A 162 16.93 -25.30 -14.89
CA MET A 162 16.86 -24.29 -13.83
C MET A 162 15.87 -23.17 -14.17
N VAL A 163 15.86 -22.69 -15.43
CA VAL A 163 14.92 -21.66 -15.87
C VAL A 163 13.47 -22.17 -15.82
N LEU A 164 13.22 -23.40 -16.28
CA LEU A 164 11.89 -24.00 -16.25
C LEU A 164 11.36 -24.21 -14.83
N ARG A 165 12.23 -24.57 -13.88
CA ARG A 165 11.87 -24.63 -12.46
C ARG A 165 11.56 -23.24 -11.91
N ALA A 166 12.44 -22.28 -12.15
CA ALA A 166 12.23 -20.91 -11.73
C ALA A 166 10.93 -20.31 -12.28
N GLU A 167 10.55 -20.61 -13.51
CA GLU A 167 9.26 -20.21 -14.11
C GLU A 167 8.08 -20.84 -13.38
N ARG A 168 8.13 -22.15 -13.13
CA ARG A 168 7.05 -22.85 -12.41
C ARG A 168 6.88 -22.30 -11.00
N GLU A 169 7.98 -22.04 -10.31
CA GLU A 169 7.97 -21.47 -8.95
C GLU A 169 7.49 -20.02 -8.95
N PHE A 170 7.87 -19.24 -9.97
CA PHE A 170 7.36 -17.89 -10.19
C PHE A 170 5.85 -17.88 -10.41
N GLU A 171 5.33 -18.79 -11.24
CA GLU A 171 3.89 -18.98 -11.48
C GLU A 171 3.14 -19.41 -10.22
N ASN A 172 3.78 -20.22 -9.38
CA ASN A 172 3.25 -20.65 -8.08
C ASN A 172 3.36 -19.57 -6.98
N GLY A 173 4.01 -18.45 -7.26
CA GLY A 173 4.18 -17.34 -6.30
C GLY A 173 5.32 -17.52 -5.30
N ASP A 174 6.17 -18.55 -5.48
CA ASP A 174 7.40 -18.77 -4.72
C ASP A 174 8.57 -18.00 -5.33
N PHE A 175 8.58 -16.70 -5.05
CA PHE A 175 9.61 -15.81 -5.58
C PHE A 175 10.99 -16.02 -4.94
N VAL A 176 11.08 -16.72 -3.80
CA VAL A 176 12.35 -17.00 -3.13
C VAL A 176 13.05 -18.12 -3.86
N THR A 177 12.41 -19.28 -3.99
CA THR A 177 12.99 -20.43 -4.69
C THR A 177 13.24 -20.09 -6.16
N SER A 178 12.30 -19.41 -6.81
CA SER A 178 12.47 -18.96 -8.20
C SER A 178 13.69 -18.05 -8.39
N SER A 179 13.96 -17.17 -7.41
CA SER A 179 15.16 -16.33 -7.44
C SER A 179 16.45 -17.12 -7.18
N GLU A 180 16.40 -18.21 -6.42
CA GLU A 180 17.56 -19.07 -6.17
C GLU A 180 17.94 -19.86 -7.43
N ASP A 181 16.95 -20.48 -8.08
CA ASP A 181 17.16 -21.20 -9.34
C ASP A 181 17.69 -20.28 -10.45
N LEU A 182 17.17 -19.05 -10.56
CA LEU A 182 17.72 -18.06 -11.51
C LEU A 182 19.15 -17.62 -11.16
N LYS A 183 19.52 -17.55 -9.88
CA LYS A 183 20.91 -17.25 -9.51
C LYS A 183 21.83 -18.38 -9.95
N ILE A 184 21.41 -19.63 -9.77
CA ILE A 184 22.18 -20.80 -10.21
C ILE A 184 22.30 -20.82 -11.74
N ALA A 185 21.20 -20.60 -12.46
CA ALA A 185 21.20 -20.49 -13.92
C ALA A 185 22.16 -19.41 -14.41
N ASN A 186 22.12 -18.21 -13.81
CA ASN A 186 23.02 -17.11 -14.17
C ASN A 186 24.50 -17.39 -13.83
N LEU A 187 24.79 -18.16 -12.76
CA LEU A 187 26.15 -18.60 -12.45
C LEU A 187 26.69 -19.58 -13.51
N LEU A 188 25.84 -20.47 -14.03
CA LEU A 188 26.20 -21.41 -15.10
C LEU A 188 26.41 -20.71 -16.44
N ILE A 189 25.59 -19.71 -16.76
CA ILE A 189 25.78 -18.86 -17.95
C ILE A 189 27.11 -18.10 -17.87
N GLY A 190 27.52 -17.70 -16.65
CA GLY A 190 28.72 -16.93 -16.40
C GLY A 190 28.60 -15.48 -16.88
N PRO A 191 29.65 -14.65 -16.71
CA PRO A 191 29.65 -13.29 -17.21
C PRO A 191 29.58 -13.32 -18.74
N ARG A 192 28.62 -12.61 -19.34
CA ARG A 192 28.56 -12.42 -20.80
C ARG A 192 29.96 -12.06 -21.32
N PRO A 193 30.48 -12.77 -22.34
CA PRO A 193 31.77 -12.43 -22.93
C PRO A 193 31.67 -11.01 -23.51
N GLY A 194 32.18 -10.03 -22.76
CA GLY A 194 32.03 -8.60 -23.06
C GLY A 194 31.90 -7.68 -21.84
N THR A 195 31.57 -8.20 -20.65
CA THR A 195 31.46 -7.39 -19.42
C THR A 195 32.58 -7.66 -18.41
N ARG A 196 33.82 -7.87 -18.87
CA ARG A 196 34.97 -7.58 -17.99
C ARG A 196 35.12 -6.08 -17.90
N SER A 197 34.46 -5.51 -16.89
CA SER A 197 34.73 -4.16 -16.38
C SER A 197 36.24 -3.94 -16.37
N ALA A 198 36.69 -2.90 -17.09
CA ALA A 198 38.07 -2.47 -17.13
C ALA A 198 38.61 -2.32 -15.70
N ALA A 199 39.40 -3.31 -15.27
CA ALA A 199 40.15 -3.22 -14.04
C ALA A 199 41.17 -2.10 -14.21
N LYS A 200 40.90 -0.98 -13.55
CA LYS A 200 41.78 0.18 -13.42
C LYS A 200 43.20 -0.33 -13.07
N PRO A 201 44.24 0.01 -13.86
CA PRO A 201 45.59 -0.45 -13.57
C PRO A 201 46.03 0.11 -12.21
N ARG A 202 46.45 -0.78 -11.30
CA ARG A 202 47.05 -0.41 -10.02
C ARG A 202 48.36 0.30 -10.32
N SER A 203 48.39 1.62 -10.10
CA SER A 203 49.63 2.40 -10.09
C SER A 203 50.52 1.88 -8.96
N ALA A 204 51.69 1.35 -9.32
CA ALA A 204 52.75 1.03 -8.38
C ALA A 204 53.26 2.33 -7.73
N PRO A 205 53.53 2.35 -6.41
CA PRO A 205 54.27 3.46 -5.81
C PRO A 205 55.74 3.32 -6.21
N ALA A 206 56.24 4.32 -6.93
CA ALA A 206 57.67 4.51 -7.12
C ALA A 206 58.30 4.79 -5.76
N GLY A 207 59.06 3.82 -5.24
CA GLY A 207 60.04 4.08 -4.20
C GLY A 207 61.16 4.92 -4.79
N ASN A 208 61.47 6.03 -4.14
CA ASN A 208 62.66 6.82 -4.42
C ASN A 208 63.57 6.73 -3.19
N PRO A 209 64.87 6.43 -3.34
CA PRO A 209 65.85 6.58 -2.26
C PRO A 209 66.11 8.06 -1.94
#